data_AF-A0A2Z5ZU99-F1
#
_entry.id   AF-A0A2Z5ZU99-F1
#
_cell.length_a   1.000
_cell.length_b   1.000
_cell.length_c   1.000
_cell.angle_alpha   90.00
_cell.angle_beta   90.00
_cell.angle_gamma   90.00
#
_symmetry.space_group_name_H-M   'P 1'
#
loop_
_entity.id
_entity.type
_entity.pdbx_description
1 polymer ?
#
loop_
_entity_poly.entity_id
_entity_poly.type
_entity_poly.pdbx_seq_one_letter_code
_entity_poly.pdbx_strand_id
1 'polypeptide(L)'
;FESKHRYFMDAANASDKIALIDVGKIPHPGRGANFVHPEFGPVWATSHLGDETIALIGTDPEKHPEHAWKVVQNLTGQGGGSL
;
A
#
# COMPACT_ATOMS: atom_id res chain seq x y z
N PHE A 1 5.74 4.98 -7.54
CA PHE A 1 7.01 4.24 -7.34
C PHE A 1 7.27 4.11 -5.85
N GLU A 2 7.82 2.98 -5.40
CA GLU A 2 8.30 2.83 -4.03
C GLU A 2 9.56 3.67 -3.78
N SER A 3 9.97 3.80 -2.51
CA SER A 3 11.08 4.64 -2.02
C SER A 3 12.40 4.63 -2.81
N LYS A 4 12.81 3.50 -3.39
CA LYS A 4 14.04 3.30 -4.18
C LYS A 4 13.81 3.51 -5.69
N HIS A 5 12.61 3.91 -6.09
CA HIS A 5 12.19 4.09 -7.48
C HIS A 5 12.41 2.87 -8.39
N ARG A 6 12.40 1.66 -7.82
CA ARG A 6 12.61 0.41 -8.56
C ARG A 6 11.29 -0.22 -9.00
N TYR A 7 10.28 -0.16 -8.14
CA TYR A 7 8.98 -0.79 -8.40
C TYR A 7 7.87 0.25 -8.52
N PHE A 8 7.03 0.08 -9.53
CA PHE A 8 5.85 0.90 -9.76
C PHE A 8 4.63 0.25 -9.09
N MET A 9 3.91 1.03 -8.28
CA MET A 9 2.70 0.60 -7.57
C MET A 9 1.50 1.18 -8.32
N ASP A 10 0.74 0.32 -8.98
CA ASP A 10 -0.39 0.73 -9.83
C ASP A 10 -1.71 0.18 -9.29
N ALA A 11 -2.78 0.98 -9.36
CA ALA A 11 -4.07 0.60 -8.81
C ALA A 11 -4.98 -0.02 -9.87
N ALA A 12 -5.41 -1.25 -9.64
CA ALA A 12 -6.52 -1.88 -10.35
C ALA A 12 -7.80 -1.68 -9.53
N ASN A 13 -8.28 -0.43 -9.49
CA ASN A 13 -9.28 0.04 -8.52
C ASN A 13 -10.60 -0.76 -8.52
N ALA A 14 -11.13 -1.12 -9.69
CA ALA A 14 -12.37 -1.89 -9.82
C ALA A 14 -12.23 -3.38 -9.44
N SER A 15 -11.01 -3.80 -9.06
CA SER A 15 -10.70 -5.16 -8.61
C SER A 15 -10.12 -5.18 -7.20
N ASP A 16 -10.13 -4.06 -6.48
CA ASP A 16 -9.63 -3.93 -5.10
C ASP A 16 -8.17 -4.40 -4.96
N LYS A 17 -7.31 -4.09 -5.94
CA LYS A 17 -5.89 -4.49 -5.97
C LYS A 17 -4.94 -3.33 -6.22
N ILE A 18 -3.75 -3.43 -5.63
CA ILE A 18 -2.53 -2.74 -6.10
C ILE A 18 -1.67 -3.78 -6.82
N ALA A 19 -1.53 -3.64 -8.14
CA ALA A 19 -1.01 -4.69 -9.02
C ALA A 19 -1.72 -6.04 -8.78
N LEU A 20 -1.03 -7.01 -8.17
CA LEU A 20 -1.57 -8.35 -7.84
C LEU A 20 -1.86 -8.53 -6.34
N ILE A 21 -1.73 -7.47 -5.54
CA ILE A 21 -1.88 -7.49 -4.09
C ILE A 21 -3.30 -7.05 -3.76
N ASP A 22 -4.07 -7.89 -3.07
CA ASP A 22 -5.41 -7.56 -2.59
C ASP A 22 -5.35 -6.51 -1.49
N VAL A 23 -6.19 -5.47 -1.61
CA VAL A 23 -6.28 -4.34 -0.67
C VAL A 23 -7.76 -4.03 -0.34
N GLY A 24 -8.01 -2.89 0.30
CA GLY A 24 -9.36 -2.39 0.57
C GLY A 24 -10.10 -1.94 -0.70
N LYS A 25 -11.36 -1.55 -0.54
CA LYS A 25 -12.26 -1.26 -1.65
C LYS A 25 -11.91 0.01 -2.40
N ILE A 26 -11.80 -0.06 -3.72
CA ILE A 26 -11.49 1.09 -4.59
C ILE A 26 -10.22 1.81 -4.11
N PRO A 27 -9.04 1.17 -4.19
CA PRO A 27 -7.79 1.81 -3.84
C PRO A 27 -7.56 3.05 -4.69
N HIS A 28 -7.18 4.15 -4.04
CA HIS A 28 -6.97 5.43 -4.69
C HIS A 28 -5.67 6.09 -4.22
N PRO A 29 -4.51 5.54 -4.62
CA PRO A 29 -3.24 5.93 -4.04
C PRO A 29 -2.72 7.30 -4.45
N GLY A 30 -3.13 7.83 -5.61
CA GLY A 30 -2.36 8.88 -6.27
C GLY A 30 -0.92 8.40 -6.52
N ARG A 31 0.08 9.02 -5.87
CA ARG A 31 1.48 8.52 -5.85
C ARG A 31 1.76 7.54 -4.69
N GLY A 32 0.85 7.49 -3.71
CA GLY A 32 0.99 6.85 -2.41
C GLY A 32 2.02 7.53 -1.51
N ALA A 33 2.21 6.98 -0.31
CA ALA A 33 3.17 7.47 0.67
C ALA A 33 4.22 6.40 0.98
N ASN A 34 5.49 6.78 1.02
CA ASN A 34 6.60 5.89 1.36
C ASN A 34 7.16 6.27 2.73
N PHE A 35 7.39 5.29 3.60
CA PHE A 35 8.09 5.49 4.87
C PHE A 35 8.66 4.16 5.40
N VAL A 36 9.46 4.24 6.47
CA VAL A 36 10.01 3.05 7.14
C VAL A 36 9.14 2.74 8.35
N HIS A 37 8.50 1.57 8.33
CA HIS A 37 7.78 1.04 9.48
C HIS A 37 8.79 0.42 10.46
N PRO A 38 8.66 0.66 11.78
CA PRO A 38 9.62 0.12 12.77
C PRO A 38 9.68 -1.41 12.80
N GLU A 39 8.58 -2.08 12.45
CA GLU A 39 8.49 -3.55 12.46
C GLU A 39 8.69 -4.17 11.07
N PHE A 40 8.20 -3.53 10.01
CA PHE A 40 8.08 -4.15 8.67
C PHE A 40 9.10 -3.60 7.66
N GLY A 41 9.95 -2.66 8.08
CA GLY A 41 10.89 -1.99 7.19
C GLY A 41 10.19 -1.05 6.19
N PRO A 42 10.77 -0.84 4.99
CA PRO A 42 10.20 0.06 3.98
C PRO A 42 8.82 -0.38 3.48
N VAL A 43 7.83 0.51 3.64
CA VAL A 43 6.44 0.30 3.24
C VAL A 43 5.96 1.42 2.31
N TRP A 44 4.98 1.09 1.48
CA TRP A 44 4.20 2.03 0.67
C TRP A 44 2.73 1.95 1.08
N ALA A 45 2.09 3.09 1.27
CA ALA A 45 0.71 3.18 1.74
C ALA A 45 -0.26 3.72 0.68
N THR A 46 -1.47 3.15 0.65
CA THR A 46 -2.62 3.61 -0.15
C THR A 46 -3.86 3.74 0.71
N SER A 47 -4.63 4.80 0.49
CA SER A 47 -6.01 4.94 0.97
C SER A 47 -7.00 4.25 0.02
N HIS A 48 -8.24 4.16 0.47
CA HIS A 48 -9.36 3.55 -0.25
C HIS A 48 -10.53 4.53 -0.30
N LEU A 49 -11.24 4.62 -1.42
CA LEU A 49 -12.46 5.42 -1.52
C LEU A 49 -13.70 4.64 -1.10
N GLY A 50 -13.65 3.30 -1.20
CA GLY A 50 -14.78 2.42 -0.95
C GLY A 50 -14.88 1.93 0.50
N ASP A 51 -13.89 2.23 1.34
CA ASP A 51 -13.90 1.96 2.78
C ASP A 51 -12.94 2.91 3.55
N GLU A 52 -12.94 2.81 4.88
CA GLU A 52 -12.19 3.70 5.79
C GLU A 52 -10.75 3.22 6.08
N THR A 53 -10.18 2.37 5.22
CA THR A 53 -8.88 1.74 5.48
C THR A 53 -7.73 2.40 4.72
N ILE A 54 -6.52 2.27 5.27
CA ILE A 54 -5.25 2.55 4.60
C ILE A 54 -4.43 1.26 4.65
N ALA A 55 -4.07 0.72 3.49
CA ALA A 55 -3.24 -0.47 3.40
C ALA A 55 -1.76 -0.09 3.33
N LEU A 56 -0.93 -0.74 4.13
CA LEU A 56 0.52 -0.67 4.07
C LEU A 56 1.07 -1.92 3.38
N ILE A 57 1.84 -1.73 2.32
CA ILE A 57 2.45 -2.79 1.53
C ILE A 57 3.96 -2.79 1.73
N GLY A 58 4.56 -3.93 2.07
CA GLY A 58 6.02 -4.07 2.18
C GLY A 58 6.71 -4.00 0.82
N THR A 59 7.83 -3.27 0.73
CA THR A 59 8.48 -2.92 -0.55
C THR A 59 9.94 -3.34 -0.66
N ASP A 60 10.47 -4.09 0.32
CA ASP A 60 11.89 -4.41 0.41
C ASP A 60 12.17 -5.93 0.33
N PRO A 61 12.15 -6.53 -0.88
CA PRO A 61 12.37 -7.98 -1.04
C PRO A 61 13.78 -8.46 -0.69
N GLU A 62 14.76 -7.56 -0.54
CA GLU A 62 16.14 -7.93 -0.23
C GLU A 62 16.37 -8.13 1.26
N LYS A 63 15.88 -7.22 2.11
CA LYS A 63 16.11 -7.26 3.57
C LYS A 63 14.89 -7.66 4.39
N HIS A 64 13.69 -7.53 3.81
CA HIS A 64 12.41 -7.89 4.45
C HIS A 64 11.58 -8.80 3.52
N PRO A 65 12.15 -9.91 3.00
CA PRO A 65 11.50 -10.77 2.00
C PRO A 65 10.16 -11.36 2.48
N GLU A 66 10.00 -11.57 3.78
CA GLU A 66 8.78 -12.07 4.40
C GLU A 66 7.59 -11.11 4.27
N HIS A 67 7.86 -9.81 4.17
CA HIS A 67 6.89 -8.72 4.10
C HIS A 67 6.69 -8.16 2.69
N ALA A 68 7.65 -8.40 1.80
CA ALA A 68 7.61 -7.86 0.45
C ALA A 68 6.36 -8.30 -0.32
N TRP A 69 5.70 -7.33 -0.94
CA TRP A 69 4.52 -7.53 -1.80
C TRP A 69 3.30 -8.10 -1.08
N LYS A 70 3.18 -7.81 0.22
CA LYS A 70 2.03 -8.17 1.04
C LYS A 70 1.51 -6.94 1.76
N VAL A 71 0.20 -6.92 2.02
CA VAL A 71 -0.36 -6.01 3.01
C VAL A 71 0.13 -6.45 4.38
N VAL A 72 0.96 -5.62 5.00
CA VAL A 72 1.54 -5.90 6.33
C VAL A 72 0.67 -5.34 7.45
N GLN A 73 -0.11 -4.30 7.17
CA GLN A 73 -1.02 -3.69 8.12
C GLN A 73 -2.13 -2.92 7.40
N ASN A 74 -3.32 -2.95 7.98
CA ASN A 74 -4.41 -2.03 7.64
C ASN A 74 -4.61 -1.07 8.81
N LEU A 75 -4.65 0.22 8.52
CA LEU A 75 -5.03 1.27 9.47
C LEU A 75 -6.48 1.68 9.20
N THR A 76 -7.28 1.79 10.25
CA THR A 76 -8.64 2.35 10.17
C THR A 76 -8.60 3.82 10.58
N GLY A 77 -9.18 4.71 9.77
CA GLY A 77 -9.22 6.15 10.07
C GLY A 77 -9.85 6.96 8.94
N GLN A 78 -9.65 8.28 8.92
CA GLN A 78 -10.11 9.18 7.84
C GLN A 78 -9.37 8.97 6.49
N GLY A 79 -9.00 7.73 6.15
CA GLY A 79 -8.51 7.36 4.82
C GLY A 79 -9.64 7.27 3.79
N GLY A 80 -10.87 6.97 4.24
CA GLY A 80 -12.04 6.83 3.38
C GLY A 80 -12.43 8.13 2.70
N GLY A 81 -12.33 8.16 1.37
CA GLY A 81 -12.73 9.32 0.57
C GLY A 81 -11.70 10.47 0.49
N SER A 82 -10.52 10.32 1.08
CA SER A 82 -9.47 11.35 1.08
C SER A 82 -8.58 11.25 -0.18
N LEU A 83 -8.39 12.40 -0.84
CA LEU A 83 -7.56 12.60 -2.04
C LEU A 83 -6.25 13.34 -1.72
#